data_AF-A0A934J3D9-F1
#
_entry.id   AF-A0A934J3D9-F1
#
_cell.length_a   1.000
_cell.length_b   1.000
_cell.length_c   1.000
_cell.angle_alpha   90.00
_cell.angle_beta   90.00
_cell.angle_gamma   90.00
#
_symmetry.space_group_name_H-M   'P 1'
#
loop_
_entity.id
_entity.type
_entity.pdbx_description
1 polymer ?
#
loop_
_entity_poly.entity_id
_entity_poly.type
_entity_poly.pdbx_seq_one_letter_code
_entity_poly.pdbx_strand_id
1 'polypeptide(L)'
;MWIGTCHILGYKVPLEWTSEEEENVVGENQVREWRPFIGPFDPCPPIRVKTYVVPPNQFITFQPMNLPQFSPAEALRLGTLWPALYSSYTSKRRGEVIPDE
;
A
#
# COMPACT_ATOMS: atom_id res chain seq x y z
N MET A 1 -20.53 39.58 -11.40
CA MET A 1 -21.68 39.62 -12.34
C MET A 1 -21.48 38.44 -13.29
N TRP A 2 -22.11 37.27 -13.19
CA TRP A 2 -23.28 36.76 -12.47
C TRP A 2 -22.91 35.39 -11.87
N ILE A 3 -23.26 35.17 -10.60
CA ILE A 3 -23.18 33.88 -9.92
C ILE A 3 -24.52 33.19 -10.17
N GLY A 4 -24.53 32.19 -11.05
CA GLY A 4 -25.71 31.36 -11.31
C GLY A 4 -25.60 30.05 -10.55
N THR A 5 -26.08 30.02 -9.31
CA THR A 5 -26.25 28.78 -8.54
C THR A 5 -27.38 27.94 -9.12
N CYS A 6 -27.04 26.85 -9.81
CA CYS A 6 -27.98 25.78 -10.10
C CYS A 6 -28.01 24.81 -8.91
N HIS A 7 -29.03 24.94 -8.05
CA HIS A 7 -29.31 23.99 -6.98
C HIS A 7 -30.10 22.81 -7.55
N ILE A 8 -29.42 21.76 -7.98
CA ILE A 8 -30.06 20.46 -8.22
C ILE A 8 -29.27 19.40 -7.45
N LEU A 9 -29.89 18.97 -6.34
CA LEU A 9 -29.66 17.74 -5.57
C LEU A 9 -28.36 17.65 -4.75
N GLY A 10 -28.40 18.20 -3.53
CA GLY A 10 -28.53 17.41 -2.30
C GLY A 10 -27.52 16.31 -1.92
N TYR A 11 -26.43 16.06 -2.64
CA TYR A 11 -25.37 15.14 -2.19
C TYR A 11 -24.12 15.95 -1.84
N LYS A 12 -23.93 16.17 -0.53
CA LYS A 12 -22.75 16.81 0.02
C LYS A 12 -21.61 15.78 0.06
N VAL A 13 -20.89 15.65 -1.05
CA VAL A 13 -19.58 15.00 -1.04
C VAL A 13 -18.67 15.91 -0.19
N PRO A 14 -17.96 15.42 0.84
CA PRO A 14 -16.94 16.22 1.50
C PRO A 14 -15.80 16.41 0.50
N LEU A 15 -15.85 17.54 -0.23
CA LEU A 15 -14.72 18.11 -0.94
C LEU A 15 -13.84 18.83 0.10
N GLU A 16 -13.15 18.03 0.90
CA GLU A 16 -12.00 18.50 1.66
C GLU A 16 -10.90 17.45 1.48
N TRP A 17 -10.43 17.38 0.24
CA TRP A 17 -9.21 16.69 -0.09
C TRP A 17 -8.09 17.66 0.27
N THR A 18 -7.60 17.56 1.51
CA THR A 18 -6.47 18.37 1.98
C THR A 18 -5.27 18.08 1.10
N SER A 19 -4.84 19.08 0.36
CA SER A 19 -3.70 19.12 -0.57
C SER A 19 -2.32 18.88 0.09
N GLU A 20 -2.28 18.32 1.30
CA GLU A 20 -1.06 18.01 2.05
C GLU A 20 -0.68 16.53 1.98
N GLU A 21 -1.49 15.68 1.33
CA GLU A 21 -1.19 14.25 1.12
C GLU A 21 -0.52 13.92 -0.23
N GLU A 22 -0.33 14.89 -1.13
CA GLU A 22 0.30 14.62 -2.45
C GLU A 22 1.82 14.45 -2.43
N GLU A 23 2.51 14.78 -1.33
CA GLU A 23 3.96 14.64 -1.22
C GLU A 23 4.41 13.38 -0.45
N ASN A 24 3.60 12.31 -0.44
CA ASN A 24 4.03 10.98 0.04
C ASN A 24 3.48 9.81 -0.79
N VAL A 25 3.17 10.04 -2.08
CA VAL A 25 2.61 9.01 -2.98
C VAL A 25 3.73 8.22 -3.69
N VAL A 26 4.70 7.71 -2.93
CA VAL A 26 5.60 6.64 -3.40
C VAL A 26 5.58 5.50 -2.40
N GLY A 27 4.53 4.68 -2.47
CA GLY A 27 4.62 3.27 -2.05
C GLY A 27 4.99 2.97 -0.59
N GLU A 28 4.76 3.89 0.34
CA GLU A 28 5.09 3.72 1.76
C GLU A 28 4.37 2.51 2.39
N ASN A 29 3.16 2.17 1.92
CA ASN A 29 2.42 1.01 2.40
C ASN A 29 2.33 -0.10 1.33
N GLN A 30 3.33 -0.99 1.33
CA GLN A 30 3.35 -2.20 0.51
C GLN A 30 2.28 -3.23 0.95
N VAL A 31 1.60 -3.03 2.08
CA VAL A 31 0.57 -3.94 2.57
C VAL A 31 -0.77 -3.56 1.96
N ARG A 32 -1.42 -4.55 1.34
CA ARG A 32 -2.77 -4.45 0.81
C ARG A 32 -3.71 -5.30 1.63
N GLU A 33 -4.92 -4.79 1.83
CA GLU A 33 -5.98 -5.49 2.53
C GLU A 33 -7.03 -5.98 1.55
N TRP A 34 -7.62 -7.13 1.85
CA TRP A 34 -8.78 -7.63 1.15
C TRP A 34 -9.72 -8.35 2.11
N ARG A 35 -11.00 -8.37 1.73
CA ARG A 35 -12.07 -9.00 2.51
C ARG A 35 -12.46 -10.31 1.83
N PRO A 36 -12.11 -11.48 2.40
CA PRO A 36 -12.54 -12.74 1.82
C PRO A 36 -14.06 -12.89 1.90
N PHE A 37 -14.61 -13.59 0.92
CA PHE A 37 -15.97 -14.06 0.99
C PHE A 37 -16.12 -15.01 2.19
N ILE A 38 -17.14 -14.77 3.01
CA ILE A 38 -17.46 -15.59 4.18
C ILE A 38 -18.71 -16.40 3.86
N GLY A 39 -18.55 -17.72 3.73
CA GLY A 39 -19.65 -18.64 3.45
C GLY A 39 -20.45 -18.97 4.72
N PRO A 40 -21.75 -19.27 4.60
CA PRO A 40 -22.59 -19.66 5.74
C PRO A 40 -22.24 -21.03 6.34
N PHE A 41 -21.52 -21.88 5.60
CA PHE A 41 -21.13 -23.24 6.02
C PHE A 41 -19.61 -23.41 6.12
N ASP A 42 -18.86 -22.33 6.31
CA ASP A 42 -17.41 -22.41 6.55
C ASP A 42 -17.16 -23.05 7.94
N PRO A 43 -16.39 -24.16 8.03
CA PRO A 43 -16.11 -24.82 9.30
C PRO A 43 -15.23 -23.98 10.26
N CYS A 44 -14.65 -22.86 9.79
CA CYS A 44 -13.75 -22.01 10.57
C CYS A 44 -14.40 -20.65 10.94
N PRO A 45 -14.06 -20.03 12.09
CA PRO A 45 -14.44 -18.65 12.36
C PRO A 45 -13.97 -17.69 11.26
N PRO A 46 -14.83 -16.74 10.84
CA PRO A 46 -14.55 -15.92 9.67
C PRO A 46 -13.44 -14.90 9.92
N ILE A 47 -12.43 -14.91 9.05
CA ILE A 47 -11.38 -13.89 8.99
C ILE A 47 -11.88 -12.77 8.08
N ARG A 48 -12.26 -11.61 8.65
CA ARG A 48 -12.90 -10.52 7.90
C ARG A 48 -11.95 -9.70 7.04
N VAL A 49 -10.67 -9.64 7.41
CA VAL A 49 -9.65 -8.86 6.71
C VAL A 49 -8.40 -9.71 6.64
N LYS A 50 -7.85 -9.84 5.43
CA LYS A 50 -6.57 -10.49 5.17
C LYS A 50 -5.64 -9.48 4.53
N THR A 51 -4.38 -9.53 4.93
CA THR A 51 -3.34 -8.63 4.42
C THR A 51 -2.27 -9.40 3.63
N TYR A 52 -1.81 -8.82 2.54
CA TYR A 52 -0.71 -9.33 1.72
C TYR A 52 0.22 -8.19 1.31
N VAL A 53 1.51 -8.47 1.15
CA VAL A 53 2.48 -7.49 0.70
C VAL A 53 2.50 -7.50 -0.83
N VAL A 54 2.34 -6.33 -1.46
CA VAL A 54 2.54 -6.13 -2.90
C VAL A 54 3.87 -5.40 -3.08
N PRO A 55 4.91 -6.09 -3.58
CA PRO A 55 6.22 -5.47 -3.73
C PRO A 55 6.20 -4.40 -4.84
N PRO A 56 7.07 -3.38 -4.76
CA PRO A 56 7.13 -2.28 -5.72
C PRO A 56 7.36 -2.75 -7.16
N ASN A 57 8.00 -3.91 -7.32
CA ASN A 57 8.21 -4.56 -8.61
C ASN A 57 6.92 -4.71 -9.45
N GLN A 58 5.76 -4.87 -8.81
CA GLN A 58 4.49 -5.04 -9.53
C GLN A 58 3.95 -3.74 -10.15
N PHE A 59 4.52 -2.59 -9.80
CA PHE A 59 4.07 -1.28 -10.25
C PHE A 59 5.10 -0.57 -11.12
N ILE A 60 6.31 -1.13 -11.29
CA ILE A 60 7.29 -0.61 -12.22
C ILE A 60 6.99 -1.13 -13.63
N THR A 61 6.85 -0.23 -14.60
CA THR A 61 6.59 -0.62 -15.99
C THR A 61 7.84 -1.14 -16.67
N PHE A 62 9.00 -0.52 -16.38
CA PHE A 62 10.32 -0.92 -16.85
C PHE A 62 11.39 -0.46 -15.85
N GLN A 63 12.58 -1.05 -15.91
CA GLN A 63 13.72 -0.66 -15.07
C GLN A 63 14.52 0.44 -15.79
N PRO A 64 14.59 1.68 -15.26
CA PRO A 64 15.41 2.74 -15.84
C PRO A 64 16.88 2.35 -15.91
N MET A 65 17.60 2.85 -16.91
CA MET A 65 19.05 2.75 -16.90
C MET A 65 19.64 3.51 -15.70
N ASN A 66 20.71 2.97 -15.13
CA ASN A 66 21.43 3.56 -14.00
C ASN A 66 20.56 3.75 -12.74
N LEU A 67 19.64 2.83 -12.49
CA LEU A 67 18.90 2.81 -11.24
C LEU A 67 19.90 2.75 -10.06
N PRO A 68 19.69 3.52 -8.97
CA PRO A 68 20.54 3.44 -7.78
C PRO A 68 20.64 2.00 -7.28
N GLN A 69 21.84 1.60 -6.85
CA GLN A 69 22.11 0.25 -6.37
C GLN A 69 22.75 0.33 -5.00
N PHE A 70 22.43 -0.65 -4.16
CA PHE A 70 23.15 -0.89 -2.91
C PHE A 70 24.57 -1.36 -3.19
N SER A 71 25.44 -1.25 -2.19
CA SER A 71 26.72 -1.96 -2.23
C SER A 71 26.48 -3.48 -2.29
N PRO A 72 27.39 -4.28 -2.88
CA PRO A 72 27.21 -5.72 -2.97
C PRO A 72 26.96 -6.40 -1.60
N ALA A 73 27.60 -5.91 -0.55
CA ALA A 73 27.43 -6.44 0.80
C ALA A 73 26.04 -6.15 1.38
N GLU A 74 25.50 -4.95 1.16
CA GLU A 74 24.13 -4.59 1.58
C GLU A 74 23.08 -5.33 0.76
N ALA A 75 23.29 -5.42 -0.56
CA ALA A 75 22.37 -6.11 -1.46
C ALA A 75 22.15 -7.57 -1.06
N LEU A 76 23.21 -8.28 -0.66
CA LEU A 76 23.14 -9.65 -0.17
C LEU A 76 22.38 -9.78 1.15
N ARG A 77 22.48 -8.77 2.02
CA ARG A 77 21.73 -8.74 3.30
C ARG A 77 20.26 -8.43 3.10
N LEU A 78 19.94 -7.53 2.18
CA LEU A 78 18.58 -7.07 1.89
C LEU A 78 17.84 -7.99 0.91
N GLY A 79 18.56 -8.81 0.13
CA GLY A 79 17.99 -9.67 -0.90
C GLY A 79 17.56 -8.94 -2.17
N THR A 80 17.97 -7.68 -2.35
CA THR A 80 17.72 -6.87 -3.55
C THR A 80 18.92 -5.99 -3.84
N LEU A 81 19.21 -5.79 -5.14
CA LEU A 81 20.26 -4.88 -5.59
C LEU A 81 19.78 -3.42 -5.60
N TRP A 82 18.48 -3.20 -5.76
CA TRP A 82 17.90 -1.88 -5.98
C TRP A 82 17.10 -1.40 -4.75
N PRO A 83 17.37 -0.20 -4.22
CA PRO A 83 16.60 0.40 -3.13
C PRO A 83 15.13 0.57 -3.47
N ALA A 84 14.81 0.96 -4.71
CA ALA A 84 13.42 1.14 -5.16
C ALA A 84 12.59 -0.16 -5.17
N LEU A 85 13.25 -1.32 -5.15
CA LEU A 85 12.60 -2.63 -5.15
C LEU A 85 12.67 -3.32 -3.79
N TYR A 86 13.16 -2.62 -2.76
CA TYR A 86 13.23 -3.16 -1.42
C TYR A 86 11.83 -3.29 -0.81
N SER A 87 11.60 -4.42 -0.16
CA SER A 87 10.37 -4.71 0.58
C SER A 87 10.73 -5.38 1.90
N SER A 88 10.38 -4.75 3.02
CA SER A 88 10.62 -5.30 4.35
C SER A 88 9.63 -6.43 4.63
N TYR A 89 10.02 -7.66 4.28
CA TYR A 89 9.19 -8.84 4.54
C TYR A 89 9.32 -9.29 5.99
N THR A 90 8.26 -9.08 6.78
CA THR A 90 8.16 -9.61 8.14
C THR A 90 7.44 -10.96 8.14
N SER A 91 8.08 -12.01 8.67
CA SER A 91 7.49 -13.35 8.69
C SER A 91 6.32 -13.44 9.68
N LYS A 92 5.13 -13.79 9.20
CA LYS A 92 3.94 -13.98 10.06
C LYS A 92 4.04 -15.18 11.02
N ARG A 93 5.04 -16.05 10.83
CA ARG A 93 5.25 -17.25 11.66
C ARG A 93 6.01 -17.00 12.96
N ARG A 94 6.78 -15.89 13.04
CA ARG A 94 7.66 -15.63 14.19
C ARG A 94 6.95 -14.94 15.36
N GLY A 95 5.69 -14.54 15.20
CA GLY A 95 4.89 -13.97 16.31
C GLY A 95 5.39 -12.61 16.80
N GLU A 96 6.23 -11.90 16.05
CA GLU A 96 6.56 -10.50 16.36
C GLU A 96 5.32 -9.64 16.13
N VAL A 97 4.69 -9.26 17.23
CA VAL A 97 3.71 -8.18 17.29
C VAL A 97 4.46 -6.91 16.89
N ILE A 98 4.05 -6.27 15.80
CA ILE A 98 4.48 -4.90 15.52
C ILE A 98 3.92 -4.06 16.67
N PRO A 99 4.75 -3.45 17.52
CA PRO A 99 4.24 -2.57 18.56
C PRO A 99 3.50 -1.43 17.88
N ASP A 100 2.25 -1.22 18.29
CA ASP A 100 1.46 -0.08 17.88
C ASP A 100 2.19 1.19 18.37
N GLU A 101 2.70 2.00 17.44
CA GLU A 101 3.12 3.39 17.70
C GLU A 101 1.89 4.31 17.75
#